data_AF-A0A376J8G9-F1
#
_entry.id   AF-A0A376J8G9-F1
#
_cell.length_a   1.000
_cell.length_b   1.000
_cell.length_c   1.000
_cell.angle_alpha   90.00
_cell.angle_beta   90.00
_cell.angle_gamma   90.00
#
_symmetry.space_group_name_H-M   'P 1'
#
loop_
_entity.id
_entity.type
_entity.pdbx_description
1 polymer ?
#
loop_
_entity_poly.entity_id
_entity_poly.type
_entity_poly.pdbx_seq_one_letter_code
_entity_poly.pdbx_strand_id
1 'polypeptide(L)'
;MKSALKKSVVSTSISLILASGMAAFAAHAADDVKLKATKTNVAFSDFTPTEYSTKGKPNIIVLTMDDLGYGQLPFDKGSFDPKTMENRDVVDTYKIGIDKAIEAAQKSTPTLLSLMDEGVRFTNGYVAHGVSGPPAPQ
;
A
#
# COMPACT_ATOMS: atom_id res chain seq x y z
N MET A 1 39.84 -4.51 -0.12
CA MET A 1 39.48 -3.09 0.13
C MET A 1 38.42 -2.48 -0.82
N LYS A 2 38.14 -3.03 -2.02
CA LYS A 2 37.13 -2.44 -2.95
C LYS A 2 35.65 -2.66 -2.59
N SER A 3 35.33 -3.63 -1.73
CA SER A 3 33.94 -3.98 -1.35
C SER A 3 33.35 -3.08 -0.26
N ALA A 4 34.17 -2.66 0.72
CA ALA A 4 33.74 -1.81 1.83
C ALA A 4 33.31 -0.40 1.37
N LEU A 5 33.96 0.13 0.33
CA LEU A 5 33.67 1.46 -0.20
C LEU A 5 32.27 1.54 -0.83
N LYS A 6 31.80 0.48 -1.49
CA LYS A 6 30.47 0.45 -2.14
C LYS A 6 29.31 0.43 -1.15
N LYS A 7 29.47 -0.23 0.01
CA LYS A 7 28.44 -0.25 1.07
C LYS A 7 28.33 1.11 1.78
N SER A 8 29.46 1.81 1.95
CA SER A 8 29.50 3.14 2.58
C SER A 8 28.76 4.19 1.75
N VAL A 9 28.94 4.22 0.43
CA VAL A 9 28.30 5.23 -0.44
C VAL A 9 26.78 5.06 -0.52
N VAL A 10 26.27 3.82 -0.50
CA VAL A 10 24.83 3.51 -0.51
C VAL A 10 24.17 3.89 0.82
N SER A 11 24.86 3.65 1.95
CA SER A 11 24.35 4.04 3.27
C SER A 11 24.27 5.56 3.43
N THR A 12 25.25 6.31 2.92
CA THR A 12 25.29 7.77 3.04
C THR A 12 24.22 8.45 2.18
N SER A 13 23.86 7.87 1.02
CA SER A 13 22.85 8.44 0.13
C SER A 13 21.41 8.23 0.65
N ILE A 14 21.13 7.09 1.31
CA ILE A 14 19.83 6.87 1.97
C ILE A 14 19.67 7.81 3.18
N SER A 15 20.73 8.00 3.98
CA SER A 15 20.70 8.93 5.12
C SER A 15 20.49 10.39 4.70
N LEU A 16 21.04 10.81 3.55
CA LEU A 16 20.85 12.17 3.04
C LEU A 16 19.42 12.42 2.54
N ILE A 17 18.79 11.42 1.89
CA ILE A 17 17.39 11.50 1.43
C ILE A 17 16.42 11.49 2.62
N LEU A 18 16.71 10.70 3.65
CA LEU A 18 15.89 10.66 4.86
C LEU A 18 16.01 11.95 5.68
N ALA A 19 17.22 12.52 5.77
CA ALA A 19 17.45 13.79 6.46
C ALA A 19 16.86 14.99 5.70
N SER A 20 16.93 15.02 4.36
CA SER A 20 16.30 16.08 3.56
C SER A 20 14.78 15.98 3.53
N GLY A 21 14.23 14.75 3.55
CA GLY A 21 12.80 14.52 3.74
C GLY A 21 12.31 15.01 5.11
N MET A 22 13.01 14.66 6.19
CA MET A 22 12.62 15.07 7.55
C MET A 22 12.73 16.58 7.79
N ALA A 23 13.70 17.27 7.18
CA ALA A 23 13.81 18.73 7.27
C ALA A 23 12.64 19.45 6.57
N ALA A 24 12.05 18.85 5.52
CA ALA A 24 10.87 19.39 4.85
C ALA A 24 9.56 19.18 5.66
N PHE A 25 9.51 18.17 6.53
CA PHE A 25 8.35 17.95 7.40
C PHE A 25 8.35 18.81 8.68
N ALA A 26 9.51 19.26 9.14
CA ALA A 26 9.59 20.09 10.37
C ALA A 26 9.12 21.54 10.17
N ALA A 27 8.97 22.02 8.94
CA ALA A 27 8.58 23.40 8.63
C ALA A 27 7.08 23.59 8.33
N HIS A 28 6.28 22.52 8.38
CA HIS A 28 4.82 22.58 8.16
C HIS A 28 4.03 22.05 9.36
N ALA A 29 4.39 22.49 10.58
CA ALA A 29 3.40 22.62 11.64
C ALA A 29 2.54 23.84 11.29
N ALA A 30 1.56 23.63 10.40
CA ALA A 30 0.58 24.66 10.04
C ALA A 30 -0.41 24.81 11.20
N ASP A 31 -0.06 25.66 12.16
CA ASP A 31 -0.85 25.97 13.35
C ASP A 31 -2.20 26.69 13.07
N ASP A 32 -2.56 26.95 11.80
CA ASP A 32 -3.79 27.69 11.47
C ASP A 32 -4.48 27.16 10.21
N VAL A 33 -4.89 25.89 10.21
CA VAL A 33 -5.89 25.42 9.22
C VAL A 33 -7.28 25.80 9.73
N LYS A 34 -7.78 26.98 9.33
CA LYS A 34 -9.22 27.30 9.45
C LYS A 34 -10.02 26.41 8.50
N LEU A 35 -10.31 25.19 8.95
CA LEU A 35 -11.24 24.28 8.28
C LEU A 35 -12.64 24.91 8.31
N LYS A 36 -13.04 25.57 7.22
CA LYS A 36 -14.45 25.87 6.94
C LYS A 36 -15.15 24.58 6.51
N ALA A 37 -15.30 23.64 7.43
CA ALA A 37 -16.21 22.52 7.23
C ALA A 37 -17.65 23.07 7.30
N THR A 38 -18.31 23.18 6.15
CA THR A 38 -19.74 23.45 6.06
C THR A 38 -20.52 22.36 6.81
N LYS A 39 -21.57 22.79 7.51
CA LYS A 39 -22.44 22.01 8.41
C LYS A 39 -23.26 20.88 7.75
N THR A 40 -22.81 20.35 6.60
CA THR A 40 -23.56 19.41 5.76
C THR A 40 -23.23 17.93 6.01
N ASN A 41 -22.27 17.60 6.87
CA ASN A 41 -21.93 16.22 7.20
C ASN A 41 -22.61 15.76 8.50
N VAL A 42 -23.76 15.10 8.36
CA VAL A 42 -24.55 14.50 9.46
C VAL A 42 -23.85 13.33 10.17
N ALA A 43 -22.76 12.78 9.62
CA ALA A 43 -22.11 11.58 10.15
C ALA A 43 -21.25 11.81 11.41
N PHE A 44 -20.84 13.06 11.70
CA PHE A 44 -19.92 13.36 12.79
C PHE A 44 -20.21 14.70 13.50
N SER A 45 -21.46 15.20 13.46
CA SER A 45 -21.81 16.52 14.00
C SER A 45 -21.52 16.66 15.50
N ASP A 46 -21.52 15.54 16.22
CA ASP A 46 -21.44 15.51 17.69
C ASP A 46 -20.09 14.95 18.18
N PHE A 47 -19.12 14.76 17.28
CA PHE A 47 -17.79 14.29 17.63
C PHE A 47 -16.88 15.47 17.98
N THR A 48 -16.42 15.52 19.23
CA THR A 48 -15.33 16.43 19.62
C THR A 48 -14.02 15.64 19.61
N PRO A 49 -13.12 15.86 18.63
CA PRO A 49 -11.83 15.20 18.62
C PRO A 49 -11.04 15.58 19.87
N THR A 50 -10.46 14.58 20.54
CA THR A 50 -9.47 14.80 21.59
C THR A 50 -8.09 14.67 20.96
N GLU A 51 -7.24 15.68 21.14
CA GLU A 51 -5.86 15.63 20.67
C GLU A 51 -4.99 14.80 21.62
N TYR A 52 -4.17 13.91 21.05
CA TYR A 52 -3.22 13.09 21.79
C TYR A 52 -1.80 13.39 21.31
N SER A 53 -0.84 13.46 22.24
CA SER A 53 0.56 13.61 21.88
C SER A 53 1.09 12.34 21.23
N THR A 54 1.80 12.50 20.11
CA THR A 54 2.52 11.43 19.41
C THR A 54 3.93 11.19 19.99
N LYS A 55 4.35 11.98 20.99
CA LYS A 55 5.69 11.87 21.59
C LYS A 55 5.88 10.51 22.28
N GLY A 56 6.93 9.80 21.88
CA GLY A 56 7.25 8.47 22.43
C GLY A 56 6.30 7.36 21.99
N LYS A 57 5.45 7.60 20.99
CA LYS A 57 4.60 6.58 20.35
C LYS A 57 5.26 6.06 19.07
N PRO A 58 4.97 4.81 18.65
CA PRO A 58 5.44 4.30 17.35
C PRO A 58 4.89 5.13 16.19
N ASN A 59 5.65 5.19 15.09
CA ASN A 59 5.15 5.73 13.82
C ASN A 59 4.25 4.68 13.14
N ILE A 60 3.24 5.15 12.42
CA ILE A 60 2.34 4.30 11.63
C ILE A 60 2.55 4.62 10.16
N ILE A 61 2.75 3.60 9.33
CA ILE A 61 2.79 3.70 7.87
C ILE A 61 1.61 2.91 7.34
N VAL A 62 0.73 3.58 6.58
CA VAL A 62 -0.41 2.94 5.92
C VAL A 62 -0.12 2.89 4.43
N LEU A 63 -0.04 1.67 3.89
CA LEU A 63 0.12 1.41 2.45
C LEU A 63 -1.18 0.80 1.95
N THR A 64 -1.79 1.42 0.94
CA THR A 64 -2.96 0.90 0.25
C THR A 64 -2.61 0.73 -1.23
N MET A 65 -3.15 -0.32 -1.84
CA MET A 65 -2.95 -0.62 -3.26
C MET A 65 -4.33 -0.73 -3.90
N ASP A 66 -4.46 -0.09 -5.06
CA ASP A 66 -5.70 -0.16 -5.84
C ASP A 66 -5.84 -1.54 -6.50
N ASP A 67 -7.06 -2.04 -6.58
CA ASP A 67 -7.44 -3.29 -7.26
C ASP A 67 -6.57 -4.52 -6.93
N LEU A 68 -6.06 -4.59 -5.69
CA LEU A 68 -5.31 -5.73 -5.20
C LEU A 68 -6.21 -6.70 -4.43
N GLY A 69 -6.65 -7.75 -5.12
CA GLY A 69 -7.54 -8.78 -4.59
C GLY A 69 -6.82 -9.87 -3.79
N TYR A 70 -7.61 -10.63 -3.02
CA TYR A 70 -7.11 -11.68 -2.12
C TYR A 70 -6.27 -12.77 -2.85
N GLY A 71 -6.72 -13.20 -4.04
CA GLY A 71 -6.03 -14.24 -4.82
C GLY A 71 -4.67 -13.82 -5.39
N GLN A 72 -4.31 -12.54 -5.28
CA GLN A 72 -3.03 -12.01 -5.77
C GLN A 72 -1.94 -12.02 -4.68
N LEU A 73 -2.30 -12.15 -3.38
CA LEU A 73 -1.35 -12.11 -2.27
C LEU A 73 -1.69 -13.06 -1.11
N PRO A 74 -0.88 -14.12 -0.91
CA PRO A 74 -0.09 -14.89 -1.88
C PRO A 74 -0.94 -15.36 -3.04
N PHE A 75 -0.28 -15.64 -4.18
CA PHE A 75 -0.94 -16.22 -5.33
C PHE A 75 -1.67 -17.51 -4.95
N ASP A 76 -2.99 -17.47 -5.03
CA ASP A 76 -3.86 -18.61 -4.75
C ASP A 76 -4.25 -19.29 -6.06
N LYS A 77 -3.76 -20.52 -6.27
CA LYS A 77 -4.11 -21.34 -7.44
C LYS A 77 -5.60 -21.66 -7.51
N GLY A 78 -6.29 -21.74 -6.37
CA GLY A 78 -7.73 -22.00 -6.32
C GLY A 78 -8.58 -20.83 -6.83
N SER A 79 -8.00 -19.63 -6.92
CA SER A 79 -8.66 -18.43 -7.43
C SER A 79 -8.71 -18.37 -8.96
N PHE A 80 -8.12 -19.34 -9.68
CA PHE A 80 -8.04 -19.35 -11.15
C PHE A 80 -8.44 -20.71 -11.73
N ASP A 81 -9.24 -20.72 -12.80
CA ASP A 81 -9.49 -21.91 -13.63
C ASP A 81 -8.69 -21.81 -14.95
N PRO A 82 -7.60 -22.57 -15.13
CA PRO A 82 -6.79 -22.55 -16.34
C PRO A 82 -7.60 -22.76 -17.63
N LYS A 83 -8.65 -23.58 -17.60
CA LYS A 83 -9.48 -23.87 -18.79
C LYS A 83 -10.20 -22.62 -19.29
N THR A 84 -10.61 -21.74 -18.37
CA THR A 84 -11.22 -20.45 -18.73
C THR A 84 -10.22 -19.46 -19.33
N MET A 85 -8.92 -19.68 -19.13
CA MET A 85 -7.87 -18.78 -19.59
C MET A 85 -7.25 -19.16 -20.94
N GLU A 86 -7.42 -20.41 -21.40
CA GLU A 86 -6.84 -20.94 -22.64
C GLU A 86 -7.27 -20.17 -23.90
N ASN A 87 -8.51 -19.68 -23.94
CA ASN A 87 -9.10 -19.01 -25.11
C ASN A 87 -9.38 -17.52 -24.86
N ARG A 88 -8.76 -16.92 -23.85
CA ARG A 88 -9.01 -15.52 -23.53
C ARG A 88 -8.42 -14.63 -24.61
N ASP A 89 -9.24 -13.72 -25.12
CA ASP A 89 -8.78 -12.72 -26.07
C ASP A 89 -7.83 -11.74 -25.36
N VAL A 90 -6.59 -11.69 -25.84
CA VAL A 90 -5.51 -10.88 -25.28
C VAL A 90 -4.75 -10.24 -26.42
N VAL A 91 -4.44 -8.95 -26.27
CA VAL A 91 -3.59 -8.26 -27.25
C VAL A 91 -2.19 -8.87 -27.25
N ASP A 92 -1.55 -8.90 -28.42
CA ASP A 92 -0.27 -9.61 -28.62
C ASP A 92 0.83 -9.18 -27.64
N THR A 93 0.83 -7.92 -27.22
CA THR A 93 1.76 -7.37 -26.21
C THR A 93 1.71 -8.11 -24.86
N TYR A 94 0.54 -8.62 -24.47
CA TYR A 94 0.33 -9.29 -23.18
C TYR A 94 0.14 -10.80 -23.33
N LYS A 95 0.35 -11.37 -24.54
CA LYS A 95 0.34 -12.81 -24.75
C LYS A 95 1.56 -13.44 -24.09
N ILE A 96 1.32 -14.05 -22.94
CA ILE A 96 2.28 -14.89 -22.22
C ILE A 96 1.65 -16.27 -22.01
N GLY A 97 2.45 -17.33 -22.06
CA GLY A 97 1.95 -18.66 -21.72
C GLY A 97 1.45 -18.70 -20.27
N ILE A 98 0.31 -19.35 -20.04
CA ILE A 98 -0.36 -19.41 -18.73
C ILE A 98 0.62 -19.86 -17.63
N ASP A 99 1.45 -20.86 -17.90
CA ASP A 99 2.44 -21.36 -16.93
C ASP A 99 3.44 -20.28 -16.51
N LYS A 100 3.91 -19.47 -17.46
CA LYS A 100 4.83 -18.36 -17.18
C LYS A 100 4.14 -17.23 -16.43
N ALA A 101 2.85 -16.99 -16.71
CA ALA A 101 2.05 -16.01 -15.97
C ALA A 101 1.87 -16.44 -14.50
N ILE A 102 1.56 -17.72 -14.27
CA ILE A 102 1.46 -18.30 -12.92
C ILE A 102 2.79 -18.19 -12.18
N GLU A 103 3.89 -18.58 -12.83
CA GLU A 103 5.23 -18.48 -12.23
C GLU A 103 5.58 -17.03 -11.86
N ALA A 104 5.29 -16.08 -12.76
CA ALA A 104 5.51 -14.66 -12.50
C ALA A 104 4.66 -14.15 -11.33
N ALA A 105 3.37 -14.53 -11.27
CA ALA A 105 2.48 -14.13 -10.20
C ALA A 105 2.96 -14.65 -8.83
N GLN A 106 3.38 -15.91 -8.75
CA GLN A 106 3.94 -16.51 -7.52
C GLN A 106 5.20 -15.80 -7.02
N LYS A 107 5.99 -15.21 -7.92
CA LYS A 107 7.26 -14.54 -7.60
C LYS A 107 7.14 -13.01 -7.49
N SER A 108 5.96 -12.45 -7.75
CA SER A 108 5.80 -11.01 -7.97
C SER A 108 5.96 -10.14 -6.71
N THR A 109 5.70 -10.69 -5.52
CA THR A 109 5.55 -9.88 -4.29
C THR A 109 6.31 -10.43 -3.07
N PRO A 110 7.62 -10.77 -3.19
CA PRO A 110 8.36 -11.45 -2.13
C PRO A 110 8.48 -10.62 -0.84
N THR A 111 8.62 -9.30 -0.95
CA THR A 111 8.72 -8.42 0.23
C THR A 111 7.41 -8.33 1.00
N LEU A 112 6.27 -8.26 0.30
CA LEU A 112 4.95 -8.24 0.94
C LEU A 112 4.66 -9.57 1.62
N LEU A 113 5.08 -10.70 1.02
CA LEU A 113 4.99 -12.01 1.65
C LEU A 113 5.80 -12.09 2.95
N SER A 114 7.06 -11.60 2.96
CA SER A 114 7.88 -11.54 4.18
C SER A 114 7.19 -10.73 5.29
N LEU A 115 6.58 -9.59 4.93
CA LEU A 115 5.83 -8.75 5.89
C LEU A 115 4.59 -9.46 6.44
N MET A 116 3.92 -10.29 5.64
CA MET A 116 2.79 -11.12 6.09
C MET A 116 3.25 -12.24 7.03
N ASP A 117 4.40 -12.85 6.75
CA ASP A 117 4.95 -13.95 7.56
C ASP A 117 5.51 -13.46 8.91
N GLU A 118 6.09 -12.27 8.95
CA GLU A 118 6.62 -11.63 10.17
C GLU A 118 5.54 -10.89 10.99
N GLY A 119 4.37 -10.65 10.39
CA GLY A 119 3.31 -9.81 10.93
C GLY A 119 2.02 -10.55 11.24
N VAL A 120 0.91 -9.79 11.23
CA VAL A 120 -0.44 -10.33 11.34
C VAL A 120 -1.12 -10.24 9.98
N ARG A 121 -1.54 -11.39 9.46
CA ARG A 121 -2.30 -11.48 8.21
C ARG A 121 -3.77 -11.76 8.49
N PHE A 122 -4.64 -10.92 7.93
CA PHE A 122 -6.08 -11.18 7.89
C PHE A 122 -6.42 -12.05 6.69
N THR A 123 -7.04 -13.21 6.91
CA THR A 123 -7.41 -14.17 5.86
C THR A 123 -8.86 -14.04 5.39
N ASN A 124 -9.66 -13.21 6.07
CA ASN A 124 -11.07 -12.97 5.74
C ASN A 124 -11.41 -11.47 5.86
N GLY A 125 -10.65 -10.63 5.15
CA GLY A 125 -10.87 -9.19 5.08
C GLY A 125 -11.79 -8.82 3.92
N TYR A 126 -12.76 -7.94 4.17
CA TYR A 126 -13.66 -7.41 3.15
C TYR A 126 -13.48 -5.90 3.02
N VAL A 127 -13.57 -5.41 1.79
CA VAL A 127 -13.68 -3.96 1.53
C VAL A 127 -15.09 -3.49 1.87
N ALA A 128 -15.21 -2.26 2.36
CA ALA A 128 -16.51 -1.68 2.65
C ALA A 128 -17.33 -1.41 1.37
N HIS A 129 -16.65 -1.22 0.24
CA HIS A 129 -17.25 -1.00 -1.08
C HIS A 129 -16.34 -1.57 -2.19
N GLY A 130 -16.93 -2.05 -3.29
CA GLY A 130 -16.20 -2.68 -4.40
C GLY A 130 -15.56 -1.70 -5.40
N VAL A 131 -15.33 -0.45 -5.02
CA VAL A 131 -14.60 0.53 -5.84
C VAL A 131 -13.62 1.31 -4.98
N SER A 132 -12.54 1.79 -5.58
CA SER A 132 -11.42 2.41 -4.87
C SER A 132 -11.70 3.81 -4.32
N GLY A 133 -12.64 4.53 -4.92
CA GLY A 133 -13.23 5.75 -4.36
C GLY A 133 -14.63 5.49 -3.80
N PRO A 134 -15.06 6.17 -2.72
CA PRO A 134 -16.46 6.11 -2.32
C PRO A 134 -17.34 6.65 -3.46
N PRO A 135 -18.54 6.07 -3.71
CA PRO A 135 -19.52 6.74 -4.56
C PRO A 135 -19.76 8.14 -4.00
N ALA A 136 -19.84 9.14 -4.87
CA ALA A 136 -20.19 10.49 -4.45
C ALA A 136 -21.48 10.42 -3.61
N PRO A 137 -21.50 10.94 -2.37
CA PRO A 137 -22.73 10.97 -1.59
C PRO A 137 -23.76 11.77 -2.40
N GLN A 138 -24.91 11.15 -2.69
CA GLN A 138 -26.07 11.85 -3.23
C GLN A 138 -26.71 12.73 -2.15
#